data_AF-A0A351Y5A6-F1
#
_entry.id   AF-A0A351Y5A6-F1
#
_cell.length_a   1.000
_cell.length_b   1.000
_cell.length_c   1.000
_cell.angle_alpha   90.00
_cell.angle_beta   90.00
_cell.angle_gamma   90.00
#
_symmetry.space_group_name_H-M   'P 1'
#
loop_
_entity.id
_entity.type
_entity.pdbx_description
1 polymer ?
#
loop_
_entity_poly.entity_id
_entity_poly.type
_entity_poly.pdbx_seq_one_letter_code
_entity_poly.pdbx_strand_id
1 'polypeptide(L)' 'MICTPNIMQKLSSEQLNLFSTKFNYLFFDEAHHIAAPTRERLKREFVKKNKKILQFTATPFRNDKKSI' A
#
# COMPACT_ATOMS: atom_id res chain seq x y z
N MET A 1 -1.06 13.38 0.35
CA MET A 1 -2.07 12.98 -0.66
C MET A 1 -2.88 11.85 -0.07
N ILE A 2 -4.20 11.88 -0.24
CA ILE A 2 -5.11 10.82 0.18
C ILE A 2 -5.83 10.33 -1.07
N CYS A 3 -5.95 9.02 -1.24
CA CYS A 3 -6.58 8.42 -2.41
C CYS A 3 -7.09 7.02 -2.08
N THR A 4 -8.06 6.55 -2.85
CA THR A 4 -8.49 5.15 -2.79
C THR A 4 -7.49 4.23 -3.52
N PRO A 5 -7.32 2.97 -3.07
CA PRO A 5 -6.41 2.03 -3.73
C PRO A 5 -6.70 1.84 -5.23
N ASN A 6 -7.96 1.95 -5.65
CA ASN A 6 -8.37 1.77 -7.05
C ASN A 6 -7.74 2.79 -8.01
N ILE A 7 -7.44 4.00 -7.55
CA ILE A 7 -6.73 5.00 -8.36
C ILE A 7 -5.30 4.51 -8.63
N MET A 8 -4.65 3.91 -7.63
CA MET A 8 -3.28 3.39 -7.74
C MET A 8 -3.16 2.16 -8.64
N GLN A 9 -4.27 1.43 -8.89
CA GLN A 9 -4.28 0.33 -9.85
C GLN A 9 -4.07 0.78 -11.29
N LYS A 10 -4.57 1.96 -11.64
CA LYS A 10 -4.55 2.48 -13.01
C LYS A 10 -3.17 2.99 -13.43
N LEU A 11 -2.26 3.20 -12.49
CA LEU A 11 -0.91 3.67 -12.77
C LEU A 11 -0.08 2.57 -13.44
N SER A 12 0.57 2.90 -14.55
CA SER A 12 1.62 2.06 -15.13
C SER A 12 2.76 1.84 -14.13
N SER A 13 3.61 0.86 -14.37
CA SER A 13 4.74 0.59 -13.46
C SER A 13 5.73 1.75 -13.38
N GLU A 14 5.93 2.47 -14.49
CA GLU A 14 6.76 3.67 -14.55
C GLU A 14 6.12 4.82 -13.75
N GLN A 15 4.82 5.06 -13.94
CA GLN A 15 4.08 6.08 -13.19
C GLN A 15 4.09 5.78 -11.70
N LEU A 16 3.89 4.52 -11.29
CA LEU A 16 3.94 4.11 -9.89
C LEU A 16 5.35 4.28 -9.31
N ASN A 17 6.39 3.95 -10.08
CA ASN A 17 7.77 4.16 -9.67
C ASN A 17 8.03 5.65 -9.42
N LEU A 18 7.73 6.52 -10.40
CA LEU A 18 7.88 7.97 -10.27
C LEU A 18 7.05 8.51 -9.10
N PHE A 19 5.78 8.11 -8.99
CA PHE A 19 4.90 8.48 -7.89
C PHE A 19 5.53 8.15 -6.54
N SER A 20 6.03 6.91 -6.39
CA SER A 20 6.63 6.47 -5.14
C SER A 20 7.85 7.30 -4.75
N THR A 21 8.55 7.97 -5.68
CA THR A 21 9.68 8.85 -5.35
C THR A 21 9.25 10.12 -4.63
N LYS A 22 8.02 10.60 -4.84
CA LYS A 22 7.51 11.88 -4.33
C LYS A 22 7.10 11.88 -2.85
N PHE A 23 7.02 10.71 -2.22
CA PHE A 23 6.55 10.58 -0.83
C PHE A 23 7.56 9.80 0.01
N ASN A 24 7.76 10.18 1.28
CA ASN A 24 8.65 9.46 2.20
C ASN A 24 7.93 8.39 3.04
N TYR A 25 6.60 8.49 3.15
CA TYR A 25 5.76 7.65 3.99
C TYR A 25 4.57 7.12 3.20
N LEU A 26 4.17 5.89 3.49
CA LEU A 26 2.94 5.27 3.01
C LEU A 26 2.08 4.83 4.19
N PHE A 27 0.83 5.25 4.20
CA PHE A 27 -0.14 4.87 5.21
C PHE A 27 -1.23 4.01 4.59
N PHE A 28 -1.53 2.87 5.21
CA PHE A 28 -2.70 2.06 4.88
C PHE A 28 -3.71 2.17 6.02
N ASP A 29 -4.91 2.61 5.66
CA ASP A 29 -6.10 2.45 6.48
C ASP A 29 -6.80 1.13 6.12
N GLU A 30 -7.50 0.54 7.08
CA GLU A 30 -8.08 -0.82 6.97
C GLU A 30 -7.06 -1.87 6.49
N ALA A 31 -5.90 -1.90 7.14
CA ALA A 31 -4.75 -2.71 6.74
C ALA A 31 -5.01 -4.23 6.78
N HIS A 32 -6.10 -4.70 7.39
CA HIS A 32 -6.54 -6.09 7.28
C HIS A 32 -6.81 -6.54 5.83
N HIS A 33 -6.99 -5.60 4.90
CA HIS A 33 -7.09 -5.88 3.47
C HIS A 33 -5.77 -5.70 2.69
N ILE A 34 -4.61 -5.57 3.35
CA ILE A 34 -3.31 -5.31 2.71
C ILE A 34 -2.94 -6.34 1.64
N ALA A 35 -3.42 -7.58 1.79
CA ALA A 35 -3.21 -8.70 0.87
C ALA A 35 -3.74 -8.48 -0.56
N ALA A 36 -4.61 -7.47 -0.76
CA ALA A 36 -5.15 -7.16 -2.07
C ALA A 36 -4.01 -6.83 -3.06
N PRO A 37 -4.04 -7.36 -4.31
CA PRO A 37 -2.95 -7.19 -5.28
C PRO A 37 -2.51 -5.75 -5.50
N THR A 38 -3.46 -4.82 -5.46
CA THR A 38 -3.24 -3.37 -5.54
C THR A 38 -2.36 -2.83 -4.44
N ARG A 39 -2.68 -3.17 -3.19
CA ARG A 39 -1.99 -2.64 -2.01
C ARG A 39 -0.60 -3.26 -1.91
N GLU A 40 -0.48 -4.55 -2.19
CA GLU A 40 0.81 -5.25 -2.27
C GLU A 40 1.72 -4.68 -3.38
N ARG A 41 1.17 -4.32 -4.55
CA ARG A 41 1.94 -3.65 -5.61
C ARG A 41 2.52 -2.32 -5.14
N LEU A 42 1.70 -1.46 -4.53
CA LEU A 42 2.13 -0.17 -4.00
C LEU A 42 3.15 -0.32 -2.85
N LYS A 43 2.87 -1.22 -1.89
CA LYS A 43 3.75 -1.54 -0.76
C LYS A 43 5.13 -1.97 -1.24
N ARG A 44 5.20 -2.89 -2.22
CA ARG A 44 6.48 -3.35 -2.79
C ARG A 44 7.32 -2.21 -3.36
N GLU A 45 6.71 -1.25 -4.04
CA GLU A 45 7.45 -0.09 -4.59
C GLU A 45 8.05 0.81 -3.51
N PHE A 46 7.39 0.95 -2.36
CA PHE A 46 7.90 1.70 -1.21
C PHE A 46 8.99 0.91 -0.46
N VAL A 47 8.82 -0.42 -0.28
CA VAL A 47 9.83 -1.30 0.33
C VAL A 47 11.12 -1.30 -0.50
N LYS A 48 11.03 -1.42 -1.82
CA LYS A 48 12.20 -1.37 -2.74
C LYS A 48 13.04 -0.10 -2.55
N LYS A 49 12.42 1.00 -2.10
CA LYS A 49 13.06 2.30 -1.91
C LYS A 49 13.38 2.60 -0.44
N ASN A 50 13.30 1.58 0.43
CA ASN A 50 13.53 1.69 1.87
C ASN A 50 12.69 2.78 2.56
N LYS A 51 11.42 2.90 2.16
CA LYS A 51 10.49 3.92 2.68
C LYS A 51 9.65 3.38 3.83
N LYS A 52 9.28 4.26 4.75
CA LYS A 52 8.48 3.89 5.93
C LYS A 52 7.03 3.63 5.54
N ILE A 53 6.48 2.53 6.06
CA ILE A 53 5.10 2.11 5.82
C ILE A 53 4.42 1.93 7.17
N LEU A 54 3.27 2.56 7.36
CA LEU A 54 2.45 2.44 8.56
C LEU A 54 1.08 1.88 8.19
N GLN A 55 0.58 0.96 9.01
CA GLN A 55 -0.62 0.18 8.76
C GLN A 55 -1.55 0.32 9.96
N PHE A 56 -2.69 0.98 9.77
CA PHE A 56 -3.74 1.10 10.77
C PHE A 56 -4.87 0.14 10.46
N THR A 57 -5.41 -0.51 11.49
CA THR A 57 -6.58 -1.38 11.38
C THR A 57 -7.25 -1.49 12.75
N ALA A 58 -8.57 -1.49 12.77
CA ALA A 58 -9.33 -1.81 13.98
C ALA A 58 -9.43 -3.33 14.19
N THR A 59 -9.24 -4.13 13.14
CA THR A 59 -9.36 -5.59 13.14
C THR A 59 -8.00 -6.24 12.86
N PRO A 60 -7.47 -7.08 13.78
CA PRO A 60 -6.13 -7.66 13.64
C PRO A 60 -6.09 -8.92 12.73
N PHE A 61 -7.23 -9.31 12.14
CA PHE A 61 -7.34 -10.51 11.30
C PHE A 61 -7.51 -10.11 9.84
N ARG A 62 -6.67 -10.65 8.97
CA ARG A 62 -6.78 -10.49 7.52
C ARG A 62 -8.01 -11.23 6.98
N ASN A 63 -8.46 -10.85 5.78
CA ASN A 63 -9.52 -11.57 5.06
C ASN A 63 -9.18 -13.05 4.76
N ASP A 64 -7.89 -13.42 4.77
CA ASP A 64 -7.42 -14.81 4.64
C ASP A 64 -7.26 -15.53 6.01
N LYS A 65 -7.86 -14.98 7.09
CA LYS A 65 -7.81 -15.44 8.49
C LYS A 65 -6.41 -15.52 9.10
N LYS A 66 -5.39 -14.93 8.46
CA LYS A 66 -4.05 -14.80 9.03
C LYS A 66 -3.96 -13.54 9.89
N SER A 67 -3.14 -13.57 10.94
CA SER A 67 -2.78 -12.34 11.65
C SER A 67 -2.04 -11.39 10.70
N ILE A 68 -2.27 -10.09 10.89
CA ILE A 68 -1.50 -9.00 10.27
C ILE A 68 -0.12 -8.91 10.93
#